data_AF-A0A151MAC6-F1
#
_entry.id   AF-A0A151MAC6-F1
#
_cell.length_a   1.000
_cell.length_b   1.000
_cell.length_c   1.000
_cell.angle_alpha   90.00
_cell.angle_beta   90.00
_cell.angle_gamma   90.00
#
_symmetry.space_group_name_H-M   'P 1'
#
loop_
_entity.id
_entity.type
_entity.pdbx_description
1 polymer ?
#
loop_
_entity_poly.entity_id
_entity_poly.type
_entity_poly.pdbx_seq_one_letter_code
_entity_poly.pdbx_strand_id
1 'polypeptide(L)'
;MGLGVNEPVDGSLYAFWYATMHLTLAYAHNVDMLNGYCYQQLAASEIRHRTQELEEDVAEPEAALLHVSNDAALLKSLQSLKKCLQKLAEGAARGAWLRALCQELAEADAPTSCFFSLERRRAVAKALDHLKTPEGQLLTDLGKVLGHAVAFCQDLFAADPICPQATQQLHKDLPHLSTSHVKALEHKLSLAELEAAVGGLTFGRALGLDGLPMEFYKAFWPLLGPSLLHVFCESLANGTLLTSCHQAVLTLLPKKGDLGCLKKILKKIRL
;
A
#
# COMPACT_ATOMS: atom_id res chain seq x y z
N MET A 1 -18.64 -37.77 -14.35
CA MET A 1 -19.27 -37.45 -13.05
C MET A 1 -18.18 -36.84 -12.19
N GLY A 2 -17.98 -35.54 -12.03
CA GLY A 2 -18.89 -34.41 -12.15
C GLY A 2 -19.17 -33.85 -10.76
N LEU A 3 -18.19 -33.22 -10.11
CA LEU A 3 -18.36 -32.25 -9.01
C LEU A 3 -17.12 -31.34 -8.95
N GLY A 4 -17.09 -30.34 -9.83
CA GLY A 4 -16.20 -29.18 -9.71
C GLY A 4 -16.95 -28.08 -8.98
N VAL A 5 -16.68 -27.92 -7.69
CA VAL A 5 -17.13 -26.76 -6.92
C VAL A 5 -16.09 -25.67 -7.15
N ASN A 6 -16.34 -24.81 -8.12
CA ASN A 6 -15.71 -23.48 -8.16
C ASN A 6 -16.38 -22.67 -7.06
N GLU A 7 -15.80 -22.64 -5.87
CA GLU A 7 -16.13 -21.58 -4.93
C GLU A 7 -15.57 -20.26 -5.46
N PRO A 8 -16.37 -19.18 -5.50
CA PRO A 8 -15.87 -17.88 -5.84
C PRO A 8 -14.92 -17.43 -4.73
N VAL A 9 -13.67 -17.14 -5.07
CA VAL A 9 -12.75 -16.45 -4.16
C VAL A 9 -13.41 -15.12 -3.79
N ASP A 10 -13.82 -14.99 -2.54
CA ASP A 10 -14.58 -13.87 -2.03
C ASP A 10 -13.76 -12.58 -2.12
N GLY A 11 -14.06 -11.76 -3.14
CA GLY A 11 -13.41 -10.46 -3.38
C GLY A 11 -13.63 -9.45 -2.25
N SER A 12 -14.52 -9.73 -1.29
CA SER A 12 -14.76 -8.88 -0.12
C SER A 12 -13.56 -8.86 0.84
N LEU A 13 -12.89 -9.99 1.04
CA LEU A 13 -11.70 -10.10 1.88
C LEU A 13 -10.53 -9.35 1.25
N TYR A 14 -10.33 -9.50 -0.07
CA TYR A 14 -9.23 -8.86 -0.77
C TYR A 14 -9.32 -7.32 -0.76
N ALA A 15 -10.54 -6.77 -0.86
CA ALA A 15 -10.79 -5.33 -0.78
C ALA A 15 -10.64 -4.80 0.66
N PHE A 16 -11.05 -5.58 1.67
CA PHE A 16 -10.90 -5.25 3.09
C PHE A 16 -9.41 -5.14 3.50
N TRP A 17 -8.57 -6.07 3.05
CA TRP A 17 -7.15 -6.08 3.42
C TRP A 17 -6.31 -5.02 2.67
N TYR A 18 -6.61 -4.72 1.40
CA TYR A 18 -5.93 -3.66 0.66
C TYR A 18 -6.20 -2.25 1.22
N ALA A 19 -7.42 -2.01 1.74
CA ALA A 19 -7.77 -0.79 2.46
C ALA A 19 -6.96 -0.67 3.77
N THR A 20 -6.91 -1.75 4.55
CA THR A 20 -6.16 -1.82 5.81
C THR A 20 -4.66 -1.53 5.64
N MET A 21 -4.07 -1.86 4.50
CA MET A 21 -2.63 -1.75 4.25
C MET A 21 -2.14 -0.36 3.83
N HIS A 22 -2.95 0.38 3.06
CA HIS A 22 -2.73 1.82 2.88
C HIS A 22 -2.93 2.57 4.20
N LEU A 23 -3.75 2.02 5.10
CA LEU A 23 -3.94 2.57 6.44
C LEU A 23 -2.75 2.36 7.37
N THR A 24 -2.02 1.23 7.36
CA THR A 24 -0.93 1.01 8.35
C THR A 24 0.26 1.96 8.17
N LEU A 25 0.63 2.27 6.92
CA LEU A 25 1.66 3.27 6.60
C LEU A 25 1.16 4.71 6.75
N ALA A 26 -0.13 4.96 6.55
CA ALA A 26 -0.73 6.21 7.01
C ALA A 26 -0.77 6.26 8.55
N TYR A 27 -0.93 5.12 9.24
CA TYR A 27 -1.20 5.03 10.68
C TYR A 27 -0.02 5.45 11.56
N ALA A 28 1.21 5.15 11.15
CA ALA A 28 2.41 5.59 11.88
C ALA A 28 2.60 7.11 11.82
N HIS A 29 2.19 7.75 10.71
CA HIS A 29 2.05 9.21 10.63
C HIS A 29 0.71 9.72 11.21
N ASN A 30 -0.26 8.83 11.45
CA ASN A 30 -1.57 9.17 11.98
C ASN A 30 -1.70 9.03 13.50
N VAL A 31 -0.74 8.52 14.29
CA VAL A 31 -0.95 8.52 15.75
C VAL A 31 -1.07 9.96 16.27
N ASP A 32 -0.23 10.88 15.79
CA ASP A 32 -0.35 12.31 16.06
C ASP A 32 -1.62 12.91 15.41
N MET A 33 -2.02 12.41 14.25
CA MET A 33 -3.24 12.84 13.55
C MET A 33 -4.51 12.41 14.30
N LEU A 34 -4.59 11.17 14.76
CA LEU A 34 -5.69 10.58 15.53
C LEU A 34 -5.73 11.16 16.95
N ASN A 35 -4.57 11.36 17.58
CA ASN A 35 -4.48 12.11 18.84
C ASN A 35 -4.95 13.56 18.66
N GLY A 36 -4.59 14.20 17.54
CA GLY A 36 -5.09 15.52 17.15
C GLY A 36 -6.61 15.54 16.92
N TYR A 37 -7.15 14.53 16.25
CA TYR A 37 -8.58 14.36 15.99
C TYR A 37 -9.37 14.19 17.29
N CYS A 38 -8.93 13.28 18.17
CA CYS A 38 -9.55 13.02 19.47
C CYS A 38 -9.49 14.27 20.38
N TYR A 39 -8.34 14.94 20.45
CA TYR A 39 -8.18 16.17 21.22
C TYR A 39 -9.12 17.27 20.71
N GLN A 40 -9.26 17.41 19.39
CA GLN A 40 -10.14 18.42 18.80
C GLN A 40 -11.63 18.08 18.89
N GLN A 41 -12.02 16.81 18.89
CA GLN A 41 -13.41 16.43 19.15
C GLN A 41 -13.80 16.75 20.60
N LEU A 42 -12.91 16.46 21.55
CA LEU A 42 -13.11 16.75 22.98
C LEU A 42 -13.05 18.25 23.28
N ALA A 43 -12.22 19.00 22.57
CA ALA A 43 -12.05 20.44 22.75
C ALA A 43 -12.92 21.30 21.80
N ALA A 44 -13.78 20.71 20.96
CA ALA A 44 -14.52 21.47 19.95
C ALA A 44 -15.46 22.53 20.56
N SER A 45 -16.10 22.21 21.69
CA SER A 45 -16.94 23.16 22.43
C SER A 45 -16.11 24.25 23.11
N GLU A 46 -14.98 23.88 23.72
CA GLU A 46 -14.04 24.80 24.37
C GLU A 46 -13.43 25.80 23.37
N ILE A 47 -13.03 25.32 22.19
CA ILE A 47 -12.51 26.16 21.10
C ILE A 47 -13.60 27.14 20.63
N ARG A 48 -14.85 26.67 20.44
CA ARG A 48 -15.96 27.56 20.07
C ARG A 48 -16.21 28.64 21.12
N HIS A 49 -16.20 28.28 22.41
CA HIS A 49 -16.39 29.22 23.50
C HIS A 49 -15.28 30.28 23.54
N ARG A 50 -14.01 29.85 23.50
CA ARG A 50 -12.85 30.76 23.47
C ARG A 50 -12.80 31.66 22.25
N THR A 51 -13.23 31.15 21.09
CA THR A 51 -13.34 31.97 19.88
C THR A 51 -14.37 33.08 20.08
N GLN A 52 -15.54 32.75 20.64
CA GLN A 52 -16.57 33.74 20.94
C GLN A 52 -16.09 34.79 21.97
N GLU A 53 -15.45 34.36 23.06
CA GLU A 53 -14.86 35.26 24.06
C GLU A 53 -13.84 36.24 23.44
N LEU A 54 -12.94 35.73 22.59
CA LEU A 54 -11.93 36.57 21.95
C LEU A 54 -12.49 37.48 20.85
N GLU A 55 -13.58 37.09 20.19
CA GLU A 55 -14.32 37.96 19.27
C GLU A 55 -14.97 39.14 20.02
N GLU A 56 -15.56 38.86 21.20
CA GLU A 56 -16.12 39.88 22.10
C GLU A 56 -15.00 40.81 22.66
N ASP A 57 -13.87 40.24 23.09
CA ASP A 57 -12.70 41.00 23.60
C ASP A 57 -12.03 41.87 22.52
N VAL A 58 -12.17 41.53 21.23
CA VAL A 58 -11.67 42.35 20.11
C VAL A 58 -12.66 43.46 19.76
N ALA A 59 -13.96 43.25 19.93
CA ALA A 59 -15.00 44.22 19.56
C ALA A 59 -14.97 45.50 20.41
N GLU A 60 -14.76 45.37 21.72
CA GLU A 60 -14.62 46.48 22.67
C GLU A 60 -13.50 47.49 22.29
N PRO A 61 -12.23 47.06 22.13
CA PRO A 61 -11.14 47.97 21.75
C PRO A 61 -11.25 48.48 20.31
N GLU A 62 -11.83 47.71 19.38
CA GLU A 62 -12.12 48.19 18.02
C GLU A 62 -13.13 49.34 18.02
N ALA A 63 -14.18 49.26 18.84
CA ALA A 63 -15.15 50.34 19.01
C ALA A 63 -14.52 51.59 19.67
N ALA A 64 -13.65 51.41 20.66
CA ALA A 64 -12.94 52.51 21.34
C ALA A 64 -12.00 53.30 20.40
N LEU A 65 -11.39 52.61 19.42
CA LEU A 65 -10.51 53.22 18.41
C LEU A 65 -11.23 54.13 17.41
N LEU A 66 -12.55 54.03 17.26
CA LEU A 66 -13.36 54.96 16.45
C LEU A 66 -13.45 56.36 17.08
N HIS A 67 -13.21 56.47 18.39
CA HIS A 67 -13.32 57.72 19.16
C HIS A 67 -11.96 58.29 19.59
N VAL A 68 -10.90 57.48 19.67
CA VAL A 68 -9.55 57.88 20.09
C VAL A 68 -8.50 57.36 19.11
N SER A 69 -7.98 58.26 18.25
CA SER A 69 -7.21 57.87 17.06
C SER A 69 -5.71 57.58 17.29
N ASN A 70 -5.17 57.58 18.53
CA ASN A 70 -3.70 57.48 18.71
C ASN A 70 -3.20 56.86 20.04
N ASP A 71 -3.91 55.87 20.59
CA ASP A 71 -3.42 55.12 21.77
C ASP A 71 -2.55 53.91 21.35
N ALA A 72 -1.23 54.07 21.48
CA ALA A 72 -0.25 53.04 21.15
C ALA A 72 -0.35 51.77 22.02
N ALA A 73 -0.81 51.89 23.27
CA ALA A 73 -0.99 50.75 24.15
C ALA A 73 -2.23 49.93 23.75
N LEU A 74 -3.32 50.62 23.43
CA LEU A 74 -4.55 50.00 22.92
C LEU A 74 -4.32 49.28 21.59
N LEU A 75 -3.60 49.91 20.65
CA LEU A 75 -3.24 49.30 19.36
C LEU A 75 -2.41 48.02 19.54
N LYS A 76 -1.46 48.02 20.48
CA LYS A 76 -0.62 46.85 20.77
C LYS A 76 -1.45 45.70 21.39
N SER A 77 -2.37 46.03 22.30
CA SER A 77 -3.30 45.06 22.89
C SER A 77 -4.18 44.41 21.81
N LEU A 78 -4.80 45.24 20.96
CA LEU A 78 -5.64 44.78 19.86
C LEU A 78 -4.87 43.90 18.87
N GLN A 79 -3.63 44.27 18.51
CA GLN A 79 -2.77 43.42 17.68
C GLN A 79 -2.50 42.06 18.31
N SER A 80 -2.29 41.99 19.64
CA SER A 80 -2.08 40.72 20.34
C SER A 80 -3.34 39.85 20.38
N LEU A 81 -4.51 40.45 20.63
CA LEU A 81 -5.80 39.76 20.62
C LEU A 81 -6.12 39.21 19.23
N LYS A 82 -5.98 40.02 18.17
CA LYS A 82 -6.14 39.56 16.77
C LYS A 82 -5.19 38.42 16.42
N LYS A 83 -3.94 38.48 16.87
CA LYS A 83 -2.97 37.39 16.67
C LYS A 83 -3.38 36.12 17.43
N CYS A 84 -3.98 36.26 18.61
CA CYS A 84 -4.51 35.12 19.38
C CYS A 84 -5.70 34.48 18.66
N LEU A 85 -6.66 35.29 18.20
CA LEU A 85 -7.82 34.88 17.43
C LEU A 85 -7.41 34.18 16.13
N GLN A 86 -6.44 34.73 15.39
CA GLN A 86 -5.92 34.10 14.18
C GLN A 86 -5.36 32.70 14.45
N LYS A 87 -4.56 32.52 15.51
CA LYS A 87 -4.01 31.20 15.87
C LYS A 87 -5.10 30.18 16.21
N LEU A 88 -6.15 30.62 16.91
CA LEU A 88 -7.30 29.75 17.23
C LEU A 88 -8.08 29.39 15.97
N ALA A 89 -8.32 30.34 15.07
CA ALA A 89 -8.98 30.10 13.78
C ALA A 89 -8.18 29.12 12.91
N GLU A 90 -6.85 29.26 12.84
CA GLU A 90 -5.96 28.31 12.15
C GLU A 90 -6.06 26.90 12.76
N GLY A 91 -6.08 26.79 14.10
CA GLY A 91 -6.29 25.53 14.80
C GLY A 91 -7.65 24.89 14.52
N ALA A 92 -8.72 25.69 14.52
CA ALA A 92 -10.08 25.25 14.21
C ALA A 92 -10.22 24.78 12.76
N ALA A 93 -9.64 25.51 11.81
CA ALA A 93 -9.62 25.15 10.40
C ALA A 93 -8.88 23.84 10.16
N ARG A 94 -7.68 23.68 10.76
CA ARG A 94 -6.94 22.41 10.74
C ARG A 94 -7.78 21.26 11.29
N GLY A 95 -8.54 21.51 12.35
CA GLY A 95 -9.39 20.47 12.91
C GLY A 95 -10.64 20.13 12.14
N ALA A 96 -11.25 21.12 11.47
CA ALA A 96 -12.33 20.86 10.54
C ALA A 96 -11.84 20.03 9.35
N TRP A 97 -10.68 20.39 8.79
CA TRP A 97 -10.02 19.62 7.72
C TRP A 97 -9.73 18.18 8.16
N LEU A 98 -9.15 18.01 9.34
CA LEU A 98 -8.84 16.69 9.88
C LEU A 98 -10.10 15.84 10.10
N ARG A 99 -11.18 16.42 10.62
CA ARG A 99 -12.44 15.69 10.78
C ARG A 99 -13.05 15.23 9.47
N ALA A 100 -13.03 16.11 8.46
CA ALA A 100 -13.49 15.78 7.12
C ALA A 100 -12.63 14.65 6.53
N LEU A 101 -11.31 14.71 6.66
CA LEU A 101 -10.39 13.68 6.19
C LEU A 101 -10.64 12.33 6.89
N CYS A 102 -10.80 12.31 8.22
CA CYS A 102 -11.10 11.08 8.95
C CYS A 102 -12.47 10.50 8.55
N GLN A 103 -13.46 11.35 8.29
CA GLN A 103 -14.77 10.90 7.82
C GLN A 103 -14.70 10.34 6.40
N GLU A 104 -13.99 11.01 5.48
CA GLU A 104 -13.74 10.48 4.13
C GLU A 104 -13.01 9.14 4.17
N LEU A 105 -11.99 9.01 5.03
CA LEU A 105 -11.27 7.76 5.21
C LEU A 105 -12.18 6.66 5.78
N ALA A 106 -12.96 6.97 6.82
CA ALA A 106 -13.91 6.03 7.42
C ALA A 106 -15.01 5.60 6.44
N GLU A 107 -15.54 6.52 5.63
CA GLU A 107 -16.54 6.21 4.59
C GLU A 107 -15.93 5.42 3.42
N ALA A 108 -14.66 5.66 3.11
CA ALA A 108 -13.89 4.91 2.13
C ALA A 108 -13.49 3.51 2.62
N ASP A 109 -13.40 3.27 3.93
CA ASP A 109 -13.10 1.93 4.48
C ASP A 109 -14.35 1.16 4.90
N ALA A 110 -15.46 1.85 5.17
CA ALA A 110 -16.71 1.22 5.51
C ALA A 110 -17.32 0.52 4.28
N PRO A 111 -17.99 -0.65 4.45
CA PRO A 111 -18.64 -1.39 3.36
C PRO A 111 -19.91 -0.68 2.87
N THR A 112 -19.77 0.54 2.38
CA THR A 112 -20.85 1.42 1.90
C THR A 112 -20.95 1.38 0.38
N SER A 113 -22.09 1.83 -0.15
CA SER A 113 -22.23 2.02 -1.60
C SER A 113 -21.17 2.96 -2.18
N CYS A 114 -20.65 3.91 -1.38
CA CYS A 114 -19.56 4.80 -1.79
C CYS A 114 -18.27 4.01 -2.05
N PHE A 115 -17.83 3.22 -1.07
CA PHE A 115 -16.67 2.33 -1.18
C PHE A 115 -16.75 1.42 -2.40
N PHE A 116 -17.86 0.67 -2.55
CA PHE A 116 -18.00 -0.24 -3.69
C PHE A 116 -18.05 0.50 -5.04
N SER A 117 -18.59 1.73 -5.07
CA SER A 117 -18.57 2.55 -6.28
C SER A 117 -17.17 3.04 -6.62
N LEU A 118 -16.38 3.45 -5.63
CA LEU A 118 -14.98 3.84 -5.79
C LEU A 118 -14.12 2.66 -6.26
N GLU A 119 -14.25 1.50 -5.63
CA GLU A 119 -13.53 0.28 -6.03
C GLU A 119 -13.93 -0.18 -7.43
N ARG A 120 -15.22 -0.10 -7.78
CA ARG A 120 -15.66 -0.36 -9.16
C ARG A 120 -15.02 0.60 -10.17
N ARG A 121 -14.98 1.90 -9.87
CA ARG A 121 -14.32 2.89 -10.75
C ARG A 121 -12.83 2.59 -10.90
N ARG A 122 -12.14 2.26 -9.79
CA ARG A 122 -10.72 1.87 -9.80
C ARG A 122 -10.50 0.59 -10.61
N ALA A 123 -11.35 -0.41 -10.46
CA ALA A 123 -11.28 -1.66 -11.20
C ALA A 123 -11.46 -1.43 -12.70
N VAL A 124 -12.47 -0.64 -13.10
CA VAL A 124 -12.70 -0.28 -14.51
C VAL A 124 -11.52 0.51 -15.08
N ALA A 125 -10.97 1.48 -14.33
CA ALA A 125 -9.83 2.27 -14.78
C ALA A 125 -8.52 1.47 -14.91
N LYS A 126 -8.38 0.37 -14.15
CA LYS A 126 -7.23 -0.55 -14.21
C LYS A 126 -7.45 -1.71 -15.19
N ALA A 127 -8.67 -1.89 -15.70
CA ALA A 127 -9.00 -3.01 -16.56
C ALA A 127 -8.26 -2.89 -17.89
N LEU A 128 -7.74 -4.03 -18.36
CA LEU A 128 -7.19 -4.14 -19.70
C LEU A 128 -8.36 -4.28 -20.67
N ASP A 129 -8.82 -3.15 -21.19
CA ASP A 129 -10.01 -3.03 -22.03
C ASP A 129 -9.74 -3.38 -23.51
N HIS A 130 -8.51 -3.17 -23.98
CA HIS A 130 -8.11 -3.52 -25.33
C HIS A 130 -6.63 -3.89 -25.46
N LEU A 131 -6.33 -4.74 -26.45
CA LEU A 131 -4.98 -5.11 -26.86
C LEU A 131 -4.86 -5.15 -28.38
N LYS A 132 -3.63 -4.98 -28.90
CA LYS A 132 -3.30 -5.12 -30.31
C LYS A 132 -2.48 -6.38 -30.53
N THR A 133 -2.90 -7.19 -31.49
CA THR A 133 -2.12 -8.36 -31.92
C THR A 133 -0.85 -7.91 -32.68
N PRO A 134 0.13 -8.80 -32.88
CA PRO A 134 1.31 -8.52 -33.71
C PRO A 134 0.96 -8.10 -35.14
N GLU A 135 -0.16 -8.58 -35.67
CA GLU A 135 -0.69 -8.26 -37.01
C GLU A 135 -1.42 -6.91 -37.04
N GLY A 136 -1.55 -6.23 -35.90
CA GLY A 136 -2.18 -4.92 -35.78
C GLY A 136 -3.68 -4.93 -35.52
N GLN A 137 -4.29 -6.11 -35.33
CA GLN A 137 -5.72 -6.22 -35.04
C GLN A 137 -6.03 -5.77 -33.60
N LEU A 138 -7.06 -4.95 -33.42
CA LEU A 138 -7.55 -4.54 -32.11
C LEU A 138 -8.50 -5.59 -31.52
N LEU A 139 -8.15 -6.10 -30.34
CA LEU A 139 -8.96 -6.96 -29.50
C LEU A 139 -9.61 -6.12 -28.39
N THR A 140 -10.94 -6.19 -28.28
CA THR A 140 -11.72 -5.49 -27.23
C THR A 140 -12.59 -6.45 -26.41
N ASP A 141 -12.77 -7.68 -26.89
CA ASP A 141 -13.46 -8.72 -26.14
C ASP A 141 -12.58 -9.22 -24.99
N LEU A 142 -13.11 -9.21 -23.76
CA LEU A 142 -12.35 -9.56 -22.56
C LEU A 142 -11.74 -10.97 -22.64
N GLY A 143 -12.49 -11.95 -23.16
CA GLY A 143 -12.00 -13.32 -23.32
C GLY A 143 -10.82 -13.39 -24.28
N LYS A 144 -10.90 -12.71 -25.42
CA LYS A 144 -9.81 -12.62 -26.40
C LYS A 144 -8.61 -11.84 -25.87
N VAL A 145 -8.84 -10.73 -25.16
CA VAL A 145 -7.79 -9.92 -24.53
C VAL A 145 -7.01 -10.75 -23.51
N LEU A 146 -7.70 -11.44 -22.59
CA LEU A 146 -7.07 -12.30 -21.59
C LEU A 146 -6.36 -13.48 -22.24
N GLY A 147 -6.99 -14.16 -23.21
CA GLY A 147 -6.36 -15.26 -23.94
C GLY A 147 -5.07 -14.83 -24.66
N HIS A 148 -5.09 -13.66 -25.28
CA HIS A 148 -3.90 -13.10 -25.93
C HIS A 148 -2.79 -12.75 -24.92
N ALA A 149 -3.15 -12.16 -23.78
CA ALA A 149 -2.19 -11.85 -22.71
C ALA A 149 -1.56 -13.12 -22.11
N VAL A 150 -2.35 -14.17 -21.87
CA VAL A 150 -1.86 -15.46 -21.37
C VAL A 150 -0.90 -16.10 -22.37
N ALA A 151 -1.29 -16.19 -23.64
CA ALA A 151 -0.43 -16.76 -24.68
C ALA A 151 0.88 -15.99 -24.82
N PHE A 152 0.83 -14.66 -24.78
CA PHE A 152 2.02 -13.80 -24.81
C PHE A 152 2.95 -14.08 -23.61
N CYS A 153 2.41 -14.16 -22.39
CA CYS A 153 3.21 -14.45 -21.20
C CYS A 153 3.80 -15.86 -21.23
N GLN A 154 3.03 -16.86 -21.70
CA GLN A 154 3.53 -18.23 -21.86
C GLN A 154 4.73 -18.30 -22.79
N ASP A 155 4.67 -17.60 -23.93
CA ASP A 155 5.78 -17.49 -24.87
C ASP A 155 6.96 -16.70 -24.27
N LEU A 156 6.69 -15.57 -23.62
CA LEU A 156 7.72 -14.72 -23.00
C LEU A 156 8.54 -15.45 -21.93
N PHE A 157 7.86 -16.24 -21.09
CA PHE A 157 8.45 -16.99 -19.98
C PHE A 157 8.76 -18.45 -20.32
N ALA A 158 8.58 -18.86 -21.58
CA ALA A 158 9.03 -20.17 -22.03
C ALA A 158 10.54 -20.32 -21.78
N ALA A 159 10.94 -21.54 -21.40
CA ALA A 159 12.33 -21.87 -21.24
C ALA A 159 13.02 -21.85 -22.61
N ASP A 160 14.06 -21.02 -22.71
CA ASP A 160 14.94 -21.04 -23.88
C ASP A 160 15.77 -22.33 -23.87
N PRO A 161 16.11 -22.89 -25.05
CA PRO A 161 16.93 -24.10 -25.12
C PRO A 161 18.31 -23.85 -24.50
N ILE A 162 18.69 -24.69 -23.55
CA ILE A 162 19.99 -24.62 -22.87
C ILE A 162 21.01 -25.40 -23.69
N CYS A 163 22.12 -24.74 -24.06
CA CYS A 163 23.26 -25.39 -24.69
C CYS A 163 24.17 -25.99 -23.60
N PRO A 164 24.25 -27.34 -23.44
CA PRO A 164 25.02 -27.95 -22.37
C PRO A 164 26.51 -27.58 -22.39
N GLN A 165 27.08 -27.40 -23.59
CA GLN A 165 28.47 -27.01 -23.78
C GLN A 165 28.72 -25.59 -23.26
N ALA A 166 27.82 -24.64 -23.54
CA ALA A 166 27.92 -23.28 -23.05
C ALA A 166 27.80 -23.24 -21.51
N THR A 167 26.89 -24.02 -20.93
CA THR A 167 26.76 -24.16 -19.47
C THR A 167 28.04 -24.71 -18.84
N GLN A 168 28.62 -25.77 -19.40
CA GLN A 168 29.88 -26.33 -18.89
C GLN A 168 31.05 -25.35 -19.00
N GLN A 169 31.14 -24.60 -20.11
CA GLN A 169 32.16 -23.56 -20.28
C GLN A 169 32.00 -22.45 -19.23
N LEU A 170 30.77 -21.98 -18.99
CA LEU A 170 30.48 -20.99 -17.95
C LEU A 170 30.85 -21.50 -16.55
N HIS A 171 30.59 -22.77 -16.26
CA HIS A 171 30.82 -23.35 -14.93
C HIS A 171 32.30 -23.58 -14.62
N LYS A 172 33.15 -23.78 -15.65
CA LYS A 172 34.55 -24.18 -15.49
C LYS A 172 35.37 -23.20 -14.66
N ASP A 173 35.15 -21.90 -14.85
CA ASP A 173 35.96 -20.84 -14.25
C ASP A 173 35.27 -20.16 -13.05
N LEU A 174 34.12 -20.68 -12.60
CA LEU A 174 33.43 -20.13 -11.43
C LEU A 174 34.14 -20.56 -10.13
N PRO A 175 34.23 -19.66 -9.13
CA PRO A 175 34.73 -20.04 -7.82
C PRO A 175 33.82 -21.11 -7.20
N HIS A 176 34.43 -22.18 -6.73
CA HIS A 176 33.72 -23.27 -6.07
C HIS A 176 33.76 -23.07 -4.56
N LEU A 177 32.63 -23.34 -3.89
CA LEU A 177 32.59 -23.34 -2.43
C LEU A 177 33.41 -24.50 -1.88
N SER A 178 34.09 -24.28 -0.76
CA SER A 178 34.73 -25.37 -0.03
C SER A 178 33.66 -26.31 0.53
N THR A 179 34.03 -27.57 0.75
CA THR A 179 33.14 -28.59 1.33
C THR A 179 32.57 -28.17 2.68
N SER A 180 33.30 -27.38 3.46
CA SER A 180 32.81 -26.79 4.71
C SER A 180 31.69 -25.78 4.50
N HIS A 181 31.80 -24.89 3.50
CA HIS A 181 30.76 -23.91 3.19
C HIS A 181 29.51 -24.57 2.62
N VAL A 182 29.67 -25.58 1.76
CA VAL A 182 28.54 -26.36 1.23
C VAL A 182 27.74 -26.99 2.38
N LYS A 183 28.41 -27.68 3.29
CA LYS A 183 27.76 -28.28 4.46
C LYS A 183 27.07 -27.26 5.36
N ALA A 184 27.63 -26.05 5.47
CA ALA A 184 26.99 -24.98 6.24
C ALA A 184 25.71 -24.47 5.57
N LEU A 185 25.70 -24.33 4.25
CA LEU A 185 24.52 -23.89 3.47
C LEU A 185 23.43 -24.96 3.37
N GLU A 186 23.81 -26.24 3.41
CA GLU A 186 22.88 -27.38 3.43
C GLU A 186 22.37 -27.72 4.84
N HIS A 187 22.79 -26.97 5.86
CA HIS A 187 22.28 -27.17 7.21
C HIS A 187 20.78 -26.85 7.27
N LYS A 188 20.07 -27.52 8.19
CA LYS A 188 18.66 -27.22 8.44
C LYS A 188 18.49 -25.77 8.84
N LEU A 189 17.47 -25.13 8.27
CA LEU A 189 17.04 -23.81 8.68
C LEU A 189 16.73 -23.78 10.18
N SER A 190 17.09 -22.68 10.81
CA SER A 190 16.79 -22.39 12.21
C SER A 190 15.79 -21.26 12.34
N LEU A 191 15.09 -21.23 13.48
CA LEU A 191 14.14 -20.14 13.77
C LEU A 191 14.86 -18.79 13.82
N ALA A 192 16.09 -18.74 14.35
CA ALA A 192 16.89 -17.53 14.46
C ALA A 192 17.28 -16.95 13.10
N GLU A 193 17.61 -17.80 12.12
CA GLU A 193 17.88 -17.36 10.75
C GLU A 193 16.64 -16.74 10.11
N LEU A 194 15.48 -17.38 10.27
CA LEU A 194 14.22 -16.85 9.76
C LEU A 194 13.81 -15.56 10.46
N GLU A 195 14.03 -15.46 11.77
CA GLU A 195 13.76 -14.25 12.54
C GLU A 195 14.66 -13.09 12.09
N ALA A 196 15.95 -13.34 11.89
CA ALA A 196 16.87 -12.34 11.34
C ALA A 196 16.46 -11.91 9.92
N ALA A 197 16.05 -12.87 9.08
CA ALA A 197 15.56 -12.57 7.74
C ALA A 197 14.31 -11.70 7.76
N VAL A 198 13.32 -12.04 8.59
CA VAL A 198 12.09 -11.26 8.75
C VAL A 198 12.39 -9.88 9.34
N GLY A 199 13.29 -9.79 10.32
CA GLY A 199 13.75 -8.53 10.90
C GLY A 199 14.36 -7.59 9.86
N GLY A 200 15.11 -8.15 8.89
CA GLY A 200 15.74 -7.42 7.79
C GLY A 200 14.79 -6.95 6.68
N LEU A 201 13.53 -7.40 6.66
CA LEU A 201 12.55 -6.94 5.66
C LEU A 201 12.23 -5.45 5.86
N THR A 202 12.12 -4.71 4.76
CA THR A 202 11.85 -3.26 4.76
C THR A 202 10.36 -2.98 4.66
N PHE A 203 9.84 -2.05 5.45
CA PHE A 203 8.41 -1.67 5.47
C PHE A 203 7.93 -1.05 4.14
N GLY A 204 6.61 -1.07 3.91
CA GLY A 204 5.98 -0.38 2.78
C GLY A 204 6.27 -0.96 1.40
N ARG A 205 6.49 -2.28 1.30
CA ARG A 205 6.56 -2.97 0.00
C ARG A 205 5.16 -3.36 -0.48
N ALA A 206 5.08 -3.63 -1.78
CA ALA A 206 3.86 -4.17 -2.37
C ALA A 206 3.51 -5.52 -1.73
N LEU A 207 2.20 -5.75 -1.57
CA LEU A 207 1.68 -6.96 -0.95
C LEU A 207 1.76 -8.17 -1.86
N GLY A 208 1.86 -9.33 -1.23
CA GLY A 208 1.66 -10.61 -1.88
C GLY A 208 0.18 -10.87 -2.19
N LEU A 209 -0.08 -12.08 -2.71
CA LEU A 209 -1.43 -12.56 -3.01
C LEU A 209 -2.27 -12.85 -1.76
N ASP A 210 -1.65 -12.88 -0.61
CA ASP A 210 -2.29 -13.00 0.70
C ASP A 210 -2.80 -11.65 1.21
N GLY A 211 -2.35 -10.53 0.63
CA GLY A 211 -2.65 -9.20 1.12
C GLY A 211 -1.99 -8.87 2.46
N LEU A 212 -1.02 -9.66 2.91
CA LEU A 212 -0.41 -9.49 4.24
C LEU A 212 0.87 -8.64 4.16
N PRO A 213 0.94 -7.51 4.89
CA PRO A 213 2.13 -6.67 4.92
C PRO A 213 3.29 -7.28 5.72
N MET A 214 4.54 -6.84 5.51
CA MET A 214 5.64 -7.29 6.37
C MET A 214 5.48 -6.90 7.83
N GLU A 215 4.78 -5.82 8.10
CA GLU A 215 4.39 -5.35 9.43
C GLU A 215 3.63 -6.45 10.18
N PHE A 216 2.73 -7.17 9.48
CA PHE A 216 1.99 -8.30 10.04
C PHE A 216 2.95 -9.43 10.41
N TYR A 217 3.82 -9.85 9.48
CA TYR A 217 4.77 -10.93 9.72
C TYR A 217 5.73 -10.62 10.88
N LYS A 218 6.19 -9.37 11.00
CA LYS A 218 7.03 -8.93 12.11
C LYS A 218 6.28 -8.91 13.45
N ALA A 219 5.06 -8.35 13.47
CA ALA A 219 4.27 -8.22 14.69
C ALA A 219 3.85 -9.59 15.26
N PHE A 220 3.50 -10.53 14.39
CA PHE A 220 3.01 -11.86 14.77
C PHE A 220 4.07 -12.96 14.64
N TRP A 221 5.35 -12.61 14.45
CA TRP A 221 6.43 -13.58 14.31
C TRP A 221 6.49 -14.63 15.44
N PRO A 222 6.29 -14.28 16.72
CA PRO A 222 6.30 -15.28 17.80
C PRO A 222 5.25 -16.38 17.63
N LEU A 223 4.14 -16.08 16.93
CA LEU A 223 3.07 -17.05 16.64
C LEU A 223 3.31 -17.79 15.32
N LEU A 224 3.79 -17.09 14.28
CA LEU A 224 3.92 -17.63 12.92
C LEU A 224 5.23 -18.38 12.67
N GLY A 225 6.32 -17.91 13.28
CA GLY A 225 7.69 -18.36 13.03
C GLY A 225 7.89 -19.87 13.14
N PRO A 226 7.41 -20.54 14.22
CA PRO A 226 7.54 -21.99 14.36
C PRO A 226 6.86 -22.78 13.23
N SER A 227 5.65 -22.36 12.83
CA SER A 227 4.91 -23.00 11.74
C SER A 227 5.57 -22.76 10.38
N LEU A 228 6.04 -21.55 10.13
CA LEU A 228 6.75 -21.21 8.88
C LEU A 228 8.09 -21.96 8.78
N LEU A 229 8.80 -22.13 9.89
CA LEU A 229 10.02 -22.95 9.92
C LEU A 229 9.75 -24.39 9.50
N HIS A 230 8.66 -24.98 10.00
CA HIS A 230 8.27 -26.34 9.62
C HIS A 230 8.01 -26.44 8.12
N VAL A 231 7.20 -25.52 7.57
CA VAL A 231 6.87 -25.45 6.14
C VAL A 231 8.13 -25.33 5.27
N PHE A 232 9.06 -24.43 5.62
CA PHE A 232 10.27 -24.24 4.82
C PHE A 232 11.24 -25.42 4.93
N CYS A 233 11.38 -26.01 6.11
CA CYS A 233 12.17 -27.24 6.27
C CYS A 233 11.62 -28.38 5.42
N GLU A 234 10.30 -28.55 5.40
CA GLU A 234 9.63 -29.59 4.60
C GLU A 234 9.80 -29.32 3.10
N SER A 235 9.66 -28.06 2.68
CA SER A 235 9.86 -27.66 1.28
C SER A 235 11.30 -27.92 0.80
N LEU A 236 12.29 -27.64 1.64
CA LEU A 236 13.70 -27.95 1.34
C LEU A 236 13.95 -29.45 1.27
N ALA A 237 13.39 -30.23 2.19
CA ALA A 237 13.55 -31.69 2.19
C ALA A 237 12.92 -32.35 0.95
N ASN A 238 11.77 -31.85 0.51
CA ASN A 238 11.04 -32.37 -0.65
C ASN A 238 11.53 -31.79 -1.99
N GLY A 239 12.33 -30.72 -1.96
CA GLY A 239 12.79 -30.01 -3.16
C GLY A 239 11.67 -29.26 -3.91
N THR A 240 10.54 -29.01 -3.25
CA THR A 240 9.36 -28.35 -3.85
C THR A 240 8.73 -27.40 -2.85
N LEU A 241 8.36 -26.21 -3.31
CA LEU A 241 7.61 -25.25 -2.51
C LEU A 241 6.12 -25.62 -2.45
N LEU A 242 5.38 -24.95 -1.55
CA LEU A 242 3.93 -25.04 -1.47
C LEU A 242 3.28 -24.58 -2.79
N THR A 243 2.12 -25.16 -3.12
CA THR A 243 1.36 -24.78 -4.33
C THR A 243 1.03 -23.30 -4.38
N SER A 244 0.74 -22.66 -3.24
CA SER A 244 0.49 -21.21 -3.16
C SER A 244 1.73 -20.39 -3.53
N CYS A 245 2.94 -20.87 -3.25
CA CYS A 245 4.19 -20.23 -3.65
C CYS A 245 4.45 -20.30 -5.17
N HIS A 246 3.69 -21.13 -5.90
CA HIS A 246 3.79 -21.22 -7.36
C HIS A 246 2.79 -20.29 -8.06
N GLN A 247 1.95 -19.58 -7.29
CA GLN A 247 0.97 -18.64 -7.83
C GLN A 247 1.56 -17.23 -7.85
N ALA A 248 1.36 -16.52 -8.97
CA ALA A 248 1.75 -15.13 -9.11
C ALA A 248 0.65 -14.36 -9.84
N VAL A 249 0.42 -13.10 -9.44
CA VAL A 249 -0.43 -12.17 -10.19
C VAL A 249 0.46 -11.28 -11.04
N LEU A 250 0.21 -11.29 -12.33
CA LEU A 250 0.86 -10.42 -13.28
C LEU A 250 0.13 -9.08 -13.33
N THR A 251 0.67 -8.08 -12.65
CA THR A 251 0.16 -6.71 -12.73
C THR A 251 0.87 -5.96 -13.86
N LEU A 252 0.12 -5.60 -14.90
CA LEU A 252 0.60 -4.76 -15.98
C LEU A 252 0.68 -3.31 -15.52
N LEU A 253 1.89 -2.79 -15.35
CA LEU A 253 2.11 -1.39 -15.01
C LEU A 253 2.25 -0.56 -16.31
N PRO A 254 1.30 0.34 -16.61
CA PRO A 254 1.35 1.14 -17.82
C PRO A 254 2.60 2.02 -17.84
N LYS A 255 3.44 1.85 -18.86
CA LYS A 255 4.56 2.74 -19.15
C LYS A 255 4.14 3.75 -20.22
N LYS A 256 4.87 4.86 -20.35
CA LYS A 256 4.65 5.83 -21.44
C LYS A 256 4.66 5.11 -22.80
N GLY A 257 3.60 5.26 -23.59
CA GLY A 257 3.47 4.63 -24.91
C GLY A 257 2.06 4.09 -25.19
N ASP A 258 1.96 3.27 -26.23
CA ASP A 258 0.70 2.61 -26.63
C ASP A 258 0.36 1.45 -25.69
N LEU A 259 -0.66 1.63 -24.86
CA LEU A 259 -1.12 0.68 -23.85
C LEU A 259 -1.78 -0.57 -24.45
N GLY A 260 -2.18 -0.52 -25.73
CA GLY A 260 -2.68 -1.70 -26.43
C GLY A 260 -1.57 -2.70 -26.77
N CYS A 261 -0.28 -2.35 -26.59
CA CYS A 261 0.83 -3.20 -27.03
C CYS A 261 1.58 -3.85 -25.85
N LEU A 262 1.36 -5.15 -25.63
CA LEU A 262 2.01 -5.90 -24.54
C LEU A 262 3.54 -5.82 -24.58
N LYS A 263 4.17 -5.83 -25.76
CA LYS A 263 5.63 -5.71 -25.93
C LYS A 263 6.19 -4.38 -25.37
N LYS A 264 5.38 -3.33 -25.31
CA LYS A 264 5.79 -2.02 -24.77
C LYS A 264 5.59 -1.93 -23.26
N ILE A 265 4.71 -2.76 -22.70
CA ILE A 265 4.37 -2.78 -21.28
C ILE A 265 5.25 -3.78 -20.53
N LEU A 266 5.35 -5.01 -21.06
CA LEU A 266 6.14 -6.10 -20.50
C LEU A 266 7.48 -6.21 -21.23
N LYS A 267 8.57 -6.25 -20.46
CA LYS A 267 9.90 -6.59 -20.95
C LYS A 267 10.45 -7.74 -20.14
N LYS A 268 10.86 -8.83 -20.80
CA LYS A 268 11.74 -9.84 -20.20
C LYS A 268 13.08 -9.15 -19.93
N ILE A 269 13.45 -9.01 -18.67
CA ILE A 269 14.83 -8.65 -18.31
C ILE A 269 15.66 -9.90 -18.61
N ARG A 270 16.45 -9.85 -19.68
CA ARG A 270 17.48 -10.85 -19.92
C ARG A 270 18.63 -10.49 -18.98
N LEU A 271 18.87 -11.33 -17.99
CA LEU A 271 20.07 -11.29 -17.16
C LEU A 271 21.26 -11.84 -17.95
#